data_AF-A0A1B6IJ34-F1
#
_entry.id   AF-A0A1B6IJ34-F1
#
_cell.length_a   1.000
_cell.length_b   1.000
_cell.length_c   1.000
_cell.angle_alpha   90.00
_cell.angle_beta   90.00
_cell.angle_gamma   90.00
#
_symmetry.space_group_name_H-M   'P 1'
#
loop_
_entity.id
_entity.type
_entity.pdbx_description
1 polymer ?
#
loop_
_entity_poly.entity_id
_entity_poly.type
_entity_poly.pdbx_seq_one_letter_code
_entity_poly.pdbx_strand_id
1 'polypeptide(L)'
;PGVTLTIAPGVVMEFAPRVGLLVLGRLVSRGRRGQEVIMRPITQSNKQVPNMALTKNSVRLCTMRNCSDDPQFLDKQEGFLEYLNSTTLQWVPLCDSRFSEHNARVVCRQMGRESLNSWVSHGPRVEFHPNSLTRIWSWPEPVQCTGEEARLEDCEIRLNGQLYGKRHRCSWNSQFVFVRCGQ
;
A
#
# COMPACT_ATOMS: atom_id res chain seq x y z
N PRO A 1 18.00 21.84 -10.39
CA PRO A 1 18.22 22.38 -9.03
C PRO A 1 18.03 23.91 -9.01
N GLY A 2 16.93 24.41 -8.46
CA GLY A 2 16.60 25.86 -8.48
C GLY A 2 15.15 26.21 -8.16
N VAL A 3 14.27 25.22 -8.06
CA VAL A 3 12.85 25.46 -7.70
C VAL A 3 12.70 25.71 -6.21
N THR A 4 11.93 26.73 -5.88
CA THR A 4 11.61 27.11 -4.49
C THR A 4 10.11 26.95 -4.26
N LEU A 5 9.72 26.09 -3.32
CA LEU A 5 8.36 26.00 -2.83
C LEU A 5 8.16 27.02 -1.72
N THR A 6 7.30 28.00 -1.91
CA THR A 6 7.00 29.03 -0.91
C THR A 6 5.63 28.80 -0.29
N ILE A 7 5.58 28.65 1.04
CA ILE A 7 4.35 28.53 1.82
C ILE A 7 4.07 29.90 2.45
N ALA A 8 2.93 30.48 2.09
CA ALA A 8 2.51 31.79 2.56
C ALA A 8 2.06 31.78 4.03
N PRO A 9 2.05 32.94 4.73
CA PRO A 9 1.49 33.05 6.07
C PRO A 9 0.02 32.62 6.11
N GLY A 10 -0.38 31.94 7.19
CA GLY A 10 -1.75 31.48 7.41
C GLY A 10 -2.16 30.23 6.61
N VAL A 11 -1.24 29.63 5.84
CA VAL A 11 -1.53 28.38 5.12
C VAL A 11 -1.61 27.22 6.11
N VAL A 12 -2.69 26.45 6.00
CA VAL A 12 -2.87 25.17 6.69
C VAL A 12 -2.66 24.04 5.69
N MET A 13 -1.67 23.18 5.95
CA MET A 13 -1.41 21.98 5.17
C MET A 13 -1.91 20.75 5.94
N GLU A 14 -2.80 19.99 5.32
CA GLU A 14 -3.37 18.79 5.92
C GLU A 14 -2.80 17.55 5.25
N PHE A 15 -2.26 16.64 6.06
CA PHE A 15 -1.65 15.40 5.59
C PHE A 15 -2.54 14.21 5.94
N ALA A 16 -2.79 13.35 4.95
CA ALA A 16 -3.39 12.05 5.18
C ALA A 16 -2.35 11.11 5.84
N PRO A 17 -2.78 10.03 6.53
CA PRO A 17 -1.87 9.05 7.08
C PRO A 17 -0.87 8.53 6.04
N ARG A 18 0.42 8.50 6.40
CA ARG A 18 1.54 8.04 5.54
C ARG A 18 1.78 8.87 4.26
N VAL A 19 1.22 10.08 4.17
CA VAL A 19 1.55 11.04 3.10
C VAL A 19 2.51 12.09 3.65
N GLY A 20 3.62 12.32 2.94
CA GLY A 20 4.60 13.36 3.25
C GLY A 20 4.86 14.27 2.05
N LEU A 21 5.49 15.41 2.31
CA LEU A 21 5.90 16.36 1.27
C LEU A 21 7.40 16.21 0.98
N LEU A 22 7.76 15.76 -0.23
CA LEU A 22 9.15 15.75 -0.71
C LEU A 22 9.43 17.00 -1.54
N VAL A 23 10.37 17.83 -1.08
CA VAL A 23 10.83 19.01 -1.83
C VAL A 23 12.24 18.77 -2.35
N LEU A 24 12.36 18.59 -3.68
CA LEU A 24 13.65 18.47 -4.37
C LEU A 24 14.18 19.87 -4.75
N GLY A 25 14.38 20.72 -3.75
CA GLY A 25 14.73 22.12 -3.91
C GLY A 25 14.72 22.88 -2.59
N ARG A 26 14.40 24.18 -2.64
CA ARG A 26 14.31 25.03 -1.43
C ARG A 26 12.85 25.12 -0.97
N LEU A 27 12.57 24.86 0.30
CA LEU A 27 11.29 25.16 0.92
C LEU A 27 11.42 26.46 1.74
N VAL A 28 10.50 27.39 1.55
CA VAL A 28 10.41 28.65 2.30
C VAL A 28 9.02 28.78 2.91
N SER A 29 8.88 28.63 4.22
CA SER A 29 7.65 28.96 4.93
C SER A 29 7.82 30.29 5.68
N ARG A 30 6.85 31.20 5.54
CA ARG A 30 6.86 32.48 6.27
C ARG A 30 5.58 32.58 7.08
N GLY A 31 5.67 32.53 8.40
CA GLY A 31 4.56 32.82 9.31
C GLY A 31 4.57 34.28 9.78
N ARG A 32 3.40 34.80 10.20
CA ARG A 32 3.26 36.05 10.95
C ARG A 32 2.49 35.76 12.24
N ARG A 33 2.56 36.64 13.25
CA ARG A 33 1.71 36.52 14.46
C ARG A 33 0.23 36.49 14.05
N GLY A 34 -0.49 35.42 14.42
CA GLY A 34 -1.89 35.19 14.04
C GLY A 34 -2.11 34.68 12.60
N GLN A 35 -1.02 34.45 11.86
CA GLN A 35 -1.01 33.81 10.54
C GLN A 35 0.14 32.81 10.48
N GLU A 36 0.18 31.93 11.47
CA GLU A 36 1.13 30.83 11.53
C GLU A 36 0.87 29.85 10.39
N VAL A 37 1.95 29.23 9.90
CA VAL A 37 1.82 28.10 8.96
C VAL A 37 1.57 26.86 9.80
N ILE A 38 0.43 26.19 9.55
CA ILE A 38 0.00 25.04 10.35
C ILE A 38 0.11 23.79 9.49
N MET A 39 0.74 22.74 10.02
CA MET A 39 0.75 21.41 9.42
C MET A 39 0.06 20.46 10.38
N ARG A 40 -0.99 19.77 9.92
CA ARG A 40 -1.79 18.89 10.78
C ARG A 40 -2.29 17.66 10.03
N PRO A 41 -2.62 16.56 10.73
CA PRO A 41 -3.35 15.46 10.11
C PRO A 41 -4.75 15.91 9.69
N ILE A 42 -5.29 15.30 8.64
CA ILE A 42 -6.68 15.53 8.24
C ILE A 42 -7.62 15.02 9.36
N THR A 43 -8.39 15.91 9.97
CA THR A 43 -9.45 15.56 10.92
C THR A 43 -10.75 15.59 10.13
N GLN A 44 -11.26 14.43 9.73
CA GLN A 44 -12.43 14.29 8.85
C GLN A 44 -13.51 15.35 9.11
N SER A 45 -13.67 16.27 8.16
CA SER A 45 -14.84 17.12 8.04
C SER A 45 -15.47 16.82 6.68
N ASN A 46 -16.75 16.49 6.76
CA ASN A 46 -17.74 16.16 5.75
C ASN A 46 -17.78 17.11 4.53
N LYS A 47 -16.68 17.24 3.77
CA LYS A 47 -16.78 17.66 2.37
C LYS A 47 -17.21 16.43 1.60
N GLN A 48 -18.46 16.45 1.14
CA GLN A 48 -18.93 15.59 0.06
C GLN A 48 -18.03 15.84 -1.16
N VAL A 49 -16.87 15.17 -1.16
CA VAL A 49 -16.30 14.64 -2.38
C VAL A 49 -17.43 13.78 -2.95
N PRO A 50 -17.83 13.93 -4.23
CA PRO A 50 -18.84 13.06 -4.82
C PRO A 50 -18.49 11.63 -4.44
N ASN A 51 -19.49 10.84 -4.03
CA ASN A 51 -19.36 9.45 -3.62
C ASN A 51 -18.71 8.57 -4.72
N MET A 52 -17.42 8.76 -4.97
CA MET A 52 -16.47 7.68 -5.07
C MET A 52 -15.96 7.51 -3.65
N ALA A 53 -16.75 6.82 -2.83
CA ALA A 53 -16.16 5.90 -1.89
C ALA A 53 -15.44 4.81 -2.72
N LEU A 54 -14.35 5.19 -3.39
CA LEU A 54 -13.30 4.24 -3.67
C LEU A 54 -12.72 4.00 -2.29
N THR A 55 -13.23 2.98 -1.59
CA THR A 55 -12.41 2.24 -0.65
C THR A 55 -11.12 1.99 -1.42
N LYS A 56 -10.09 2.80 -1.16
CA LYS A 56 -8.79 2.64 -1.81
C LYS A 56 -8.24 1.36 -1.24
N ASN A 57 -8.65 0.24 -1.81
CA ASN A 57 -8.16 -1.07 -1.46
C ASN A 57 -6.68 -1.02 -1.77
N SER A 58 -5.86 -0.94 -0.72
CA SER A 58 -4.41 -0.97 -0.84
C SER A 58 -3.90 -2.36 -1.21
N VAL A 59 -4.79 -3.32 -1.42
CA VAL A 59 -4.51 -4.69 -1.83
C VAL A 59 -5.42 -5.11 -2.99
N ARG A 60 -4.90 -5.94 -3.89
CA ARG A 60 -5.68 -6.65 -4.92
C ARG A 60 -5.12 -8.04 -5.17
N LEU A 61 -5.95 -8.92 -5.72
CA LEU A 61 -5.55 -10.24 -6.20
C LEU A 61 -5.47 -10.21 -7.73
N CYS A 62 -4.30 -10.53 -8.28
CA CYS A 62 -4.09 -10.60 -9.73
C CYS A 62 -3.82 -12.02 -10.22
N THR A 63 -4.45 -12.39 -11.33
CA THR A 63 -4.16 -13.61 -12.07
C THR A 63 -3.42 -13.31 -13.38
N MET A 64 -2.20 -13.86 -13.51
CA MET A 64 -1.29 -14.03 -14.66
C MET A 64 -1.29 -13.09 -15.89
N ARG A 65 -2.41 -12.56 -16.40
CA ARG A 65 -2.43 -11.79 -17.66
C ARG A 65 -3.27 -10.51 -17.67
N ASN A 66 -4.18 -10.33 -16.73
CA ASN A 66 -5.05 -9.14 -16.71
C ASN A 66 -5.23 -8.68 -15.26
N CYS A 67 -4.23 -7.97 -14.73
CA CYS A 67 -4.43 -7.11 -13.55
C CYS A 67 -5.03 -5.75 -13.95
N SER A 68 -5.72 -5.70 -15.10
CA SER A 68 -6.32 -4.51 -15.65
C SER A 68 -7.48 -4.10 -14.75
N ASP A 69 -7.63 -2.79 -14.51
CA ASP A 69 -8.65 -2.17 -13.65
C ASP A 69 -10.07 -2.29 -14.27
N ASP A 70 -10.37 -3.43 -14.89
CA ASP A 70 -11.69 -3.77 -15.39
C ASP A 70 -12.57 -4.14 -14.17
N PRO A 71 -13.68 -3.42 -13.94
CA PRO A 71 -14.60 -3.68 -12.83
C PRO A 71 -15.10 -5.14 -12.77
N GLN A 72 -15.07 -5.88 -13.87
CA GLN A 72 -15.48 -7.29 -13.92
C GLN A 72 -14.44 -8.24 -13.29
N PHE A 73 -13.20 -7.78 -13.07
CA PHE A 73 -12.12 -8.58 -12.48
C PHE A 73 -11.95 -8.35 -10.97
N LEU A 74 -12.73 -7.42 -10.39
CA LEU A 74 -12.81 -7.22 -8.95
C LEU A 74 -13.48 -8.37 -8.18
N ASP A 75 -14.00 -9.39 -8.87
CA ASP A 75 -14.69 -10.55 -8.26
C ASP A 75 -13.84 -11.83 -8.14
N LYS A 76 -12.54 -11.77 -8.48
CA LYS A 76 -11.68 -12.92 -8.23
C LYS A 76 -11.44 -13.13 -6.74
N GLN A 77 -11.87 -14.29 -6.26
CA GLN A 77 -11.64 -14.77 -4.90
C GLN A 77 -10.20 -15.25 -4.71
N GLU A 78 -9.44 -15.47 -5.79
CA GLU A 78 -8.07 -15.93 -5.72
C GLU A 78 -7.13 -15.22 -6.70
N GLY A 79 -5.86 -15.13 -6.33
CA GLY A 79 -4.82 -14.56 -7.17
C GLY A 79 -3.56 -14.23 -6.38
N PHE A 80 -2.54 -13.80 -7.11
CA PHE A 80 -1.33 -13.27 -6.49
C PHE A 80 -1.59 -11.89 -5.90
N LEU A 81 -1.12 -11.70 -4.67
CA LEU A 81 -1.32 -10.50 -3.91
C LEU A 81 -0.43 -9.37 -4.42
N GLU A 82 -1.05 -8.22 -4.67
CA GLU A 82 -0.37 -6.96 -4.98
C GLU A 82 -0.82 -5.87 -4.02
N TYR A 83 0.13 -5.05 -3.60
CA TYR A 83 -0.07 -3.92 -2.71
C TYR A 83 0.07 -2.61 -3.48
N LEU A 84 -0.88 -1.69 -3.31
CA LEU A 84 -0.81 -0.36 -3.90
C LEU A 84 0.08 0.53 -3.05
N ASN A 85 1.23 0.93 -3.58
CA ASN A 85 2.04 1.94 -2.95
C ASN A 85 1.35 3.31 -3.04
N SER A 86 0.92 3.86 -1.90
CA SER A 86 0.19 5.13 -1.83
C SER A 86 0.99 6.34 -2.34
N THR A 87 2.32 6.27 -2.31
CA THR A 87 3.21 7.37 -2.72
C THR A 87 3.49 7.33 -4.22
N THR A 88 3.81 6.14 -4.76
CA THR A 88 4.15 6.00 -6.19
C THR A 88 2.94 5.69 -7.07
N LEU A 89 1.79 5.35 -6.46
CA LEU A 89 0.58 4.87 -7.13
C LEU A 89 0.86 3.65 -8.04
N GLN A 90 1.83 2.83 -7.65
CA GLN A 90 2.21 1.61 -8.36
C GLN A 90 1.78 0.38 -7.57
N TRP A 91 1.26 -0.62 -8.28
CA TRP A 91 1.00 -1.94 -7.74
C TRP A 91 2.31 -2.72 -7.61
N VAL A 92 2.57 -3.21 -6.40
CA VAL A 92 3.79 -3.93 -6.03
C VAL A 92 3.41 -5.37 -5.68
N PRO A 93 3.95 -6.38 -6.38
CA PRO A 93 3.69 -7.77 -6.02
C PRO A 93 4.32 -8.08 -4.66
N LEU A 94 3.65 -8.86 -3.83
CA LEU A 94 4.16 -9.22 -2.50
C LEU A 94 4.90 -10.55 -2.57
N CYS A 95 6.15 -10.57 -2.12
CA CYS A 95 6.83 -11.80 -1.73
C CYS A 95 7.05 -11.78 -0.22
N ASP A 96 6.57 -12.83 0.43
CA ASP A 96 6.87 -13.09 1.83
C ASP A 96 6.69 -14.59 2.07
N SER A 97 7.79 -15.31 2.27
CA SER A 97 7.79 -16.75 2.55
C SER A 97 7.08 -17.12 3.85
N ARG A 98 6.88 -16.16 4.77
CA ARG A 98 6.20 -16.36 6.07
C ARG A 98 4.82 -15.71 6.11
N PHE A 99 4.28 -15.34 4.95
CA PHE A 99 2.91 -14.84 4.87
C PHE A 99 1.94 -15.91 5.38
N SER A 100 1.14 -15.58 6.39
CA SER A 100 0.29 -16.53 7.12
C SER A 100 -1.17 -16.46 6.68
N GLU A 101 -1.96 -17.47 7.06
CA GLU A 101 -3.42 -17.44 6.88
C GLU A 101 -4.08 -16.27 7.63
N HIS A 102 -3.54 -15.85 8.78
CA HIS A 102 -4.00 -14.64 9.47
C HIS A 102 -3.83 -13.40 8.60
N ASN A 103 -2.72 -13.28 7.86
CA ASN A 103 -2.53 -12.19 6.92
C ASN A 103 -3.54 -12.27 5.76
N ALA A 104 -3.83 -13.47 5.24
CA ALA A 104 -4.82 -13.66 4.19
C ALA A 104 -6.24 -13.33 4.65
N ARG A 105 -6.61 -13.68 5.89
CA ARG A 105 -7.88 -13.29 6.50
C ARG A 105 -8.08 -11.77 6.44
N VAL A 106 -7.05 -11.01 6.81
CA VAL A 106 -7.07 -9.54 6.74
C VAL A 106 -7.18 -9.05 5.30
N VAL A 107 -6.45 -9.65 4.35
CA VAL A 107 -6.56 -9.29 2.91
C VAL A 107 -7.98 -9.52 2.39
N CYS A 108 -8.55 -10.70 2.66
CA CYS A 108 -9.90 -11.05 2.23
C CYS A 108 -10.95 -10.13 2.85
N ARG A 109 -10.83 -9.85 4.15
CA ARG A 109 -11.68 -8.88 4.86
C ARG A 109 -11.57 -7.49 4.26
N GLN A 110 -10.35 -7.03 3.99
CA GLN A 110 -10.09 -5.70 3.40
C GLN A 110 -10.73 -5.56 2.01
N MET A 111 -10.80 -6.65 1.25
CA MET A 111 -11.48 -6.69 -0.05
C MET A 111 -13.00 -6.89 0.04
N GLY A 112 -13.57 -6.97 1.24
CA GLY A 112 -15.00 -7.21 1.45
C GLY A 112 -15.45 -8.65 1.16
N ARG A 113 -14.53 -9.62 1.21
CA ARG A 113 -14.81 -11.05 0.98
C ARG A 113 -14.90 -11.84 2.29
N GLU A 114 -15.42 -13.06 2.20
CA GLU A 114 -15.39 -14.01 3.30
C GLU A 114 -13.94 -14.29 3.71
N SER A 115 -13.65 -14.16 5.00
CA SER A 115 -12.30 -14.23 5.56
C SER A 115 -12.06 -15.47 6.44
N LEU A 116 -13.10 -16.25 6.73
CA LEU A 116 -13.00 -17.45 7.57
C LEU A 116 -12.25 -18.59 6.84
N ASN A 117 -12.55 -18.79 5.56
CA ASN A 117 -11.93 -19.83 4.73
C ASN A 117 -10.82 -19.26 3.82
N SER A 118 -9.94 -18.43 4.38
CA SER A 118 -8.81 -17.86 3.65
C SER A 118 -7.63 -18.83 3.57
N TRP A 119 -7.05 -18.99 2.39
CA TRP A 119 -5.89 -19.85 2.13
C TRP A 119 -4.73 -19.08 1.50
N VAL A 120 -3.51 -19.50 1.80
CA VAL A 120 -2.26 -18.93 1.29
C VAL A 120 -1.42 -19.97 0.60
N SER A 121 -0.80 -19.56 -0.50
CA SER A 121 0.28 -20.29 -1.13
C SER A 121 1.32 -19.35 -1.69
N HIS A 122 2.39 -19.92 -2.23
CA HIS A 122 3.50 -19.20 -2.80
C HIS A 122 3.89 -19.82 -4.13
N GLY A 123 4.21 -18.97 -5.09
CA GLY A 123 4.62 -19.44 -6.40
C GLY A 123 5.38 -18.40 -7.21
N PRO A 124 6.15 -18.84 -8.21
CA PRO A 124 6.76 -17.94 -9.17
C PRO A 124 5.68 -17.30 -10.06
N ARG A 125 5.90 -16.06 -10.44
CA ARG A 125 5.12 -15.34 -11.44
C ARG A 125 5.76 -15.59 -12.81
N VAL A 126 5.13 -16.43 -13.63
CA VAL A 126 5.67 -16.83 -14.95
C VAL A 126 5.82 -15.66 -15.92
N GLU A 127 5.06 -14.59 -15.69
CA GLU A 127 5.13 -13.33 -16.43
C GLU A 127 6.32 -12.44 -16.05
N PHE A 128 7.04 -12.75 -14.96
CA PHE A 128 8.18 -11.96 -14.52
C PHE A 128 9.50 -12.47 -15.12
N HIS A 129 10.28 -11.51 -15.61
CA HIS A 129 11.61 -11.68 -16.17
C HIS A 129 12.60 -10.81 -15.37
N PRO A 130 13.93 -10.97 -15.55
CA PRO A 130 14.94 -10.26 -14.76
C PRO A 130 14.73 -8.75 -14.60
N ASN A 131 14.12 -8.10 -15.59
CA ASN A 131 13.90 -6.65 -15.58
C ASN A 131 12.49 -6.22 -15.15
N SER A 132 11.55 -7.15 -14.91
CA SER A 132 10.13 -6.82 -14.66
C SER A 132 9.88 -5.98 -13.40
N LEU A 133 10.75 -6.08 -12.40
CA LEU A 133 10.59 -5.42 -11.10
C LEU A 133 11.54 -4.23 -10.87
N THR A 134 12.34 -3.88 -11.88
CA THR A 134 13.38 -2.83 -11.77
C THR A 134 12.82 -1.43 -11.54
N ARG A 135 11.57 -1.18 -11.95
CA ARG A 135 10.85 0.09 -11.76
C ARG A 135 10.29 0.27 -10.34
N ILE A 136 10.29 -0.79 -9.52
CA ILE A 136 9.74 -0.74 -8.17
C ILE A 136 10.83 -0.35 -7.17
N TRP A 137 10.83 0.91 -6.75
CA TRP A 137 11.84 1.45 -5.82
C TRP A 137 11.52 1.22 -4.34
N SER A 138 10.26 0.97 -4.01
CA SER A 138 9.78 0.85 -2.63
C SER A 138 8.87 -0.36 -2.48
N TRP A 139 9.21 -1.22 -1.53
CA TRP A 139 8.48 -2.44 -1.20
C TRP A 139 7.85 -2.30 0.17
N PRO A 140 6.63 -2.84 0.39
CA PRO A 140 6.07 -2.94 1.73
C PRO A 140 6.91 -3.87 2.58
N GLU A 141 7.07 -3.54 3.87
CA GLU A 141 7.73 -4.44 4.81
C GLU A 141 6.84 -5.66 5.09
N PRO A 142 7.41 -6.85 5.35
CA PRO A 142 6.63 -8.02 5.74
C PRO A 142 5.89 -7.76 7.05
N VAL A 143 4.63 -8.17 7.11
CA VAL A 143 3.75 -7.97 8.28
C VAL A 143 3.34 -9.30 8.91
N GLN A 144 3.00 -9.24 10.19
CA GLN A 144 2.42 -10.33 10.95
C GLN A 144 1.10 -9.86 11.55
N CYS A 145 -0.01 -10.26 10.93
CA CYS A 145 -1.35 -9.95 11.41
C CYS A 145 -1.80 -10.94 12.48
N THR A 146 -2.66 -10.47 13.39
CA THR A 146 -3.45 -11.31 14.31
C THR A 146 -4.64 -11.96 13.61
N GLY A 147 -5.12 -11.36 12.52
CA GLY A 147 -6.27 -11.81 11.77
C GLY A 147 -7.55 -11.01 12.07
N GLU A 148 -7.52 -10.05 12.98
CA GLU A 148 -8.66 -9.19 13.35
C GLU A 148 -8.57 -7.78 12.76
N GLU A 149 -7.44 -7.45 12.14
CA GLU A 149 -7.22 -6.15 11.53
C GLU A 149 -8.17 -5.89 10.36
N ALA A 150 -8.56 -4.63 10.17
CA ALA A 150 -9.40 -4.22 9.07
C ALA A 150 -8.62 -4.17 7.74
N ARG A 151 -7.33 -3.85 7.81
CA ARG A 151 -6.46 -3.65 6.63
C ARG A 151 -5.07 -4.21 6.89
N LEU A 152 -4.40 -4.64 5.83
CA LEU A 152 -3.05 -5.22 5.89
C LEU A 152 -2.00 -4.25 6.49
N GLU A 153 -2.25 -2.95 6.33
CA GLU A 153 -1.42 -1.87 6.86
C GLU A 153 -1.56 -1.61 8.36
N ASP A 154 -2.61 -2.15 8.98
CA ASP A 154 -2.83 -2.05 10.42
C ASP A 154 -2.10 -3.17 11.18
N CYS A 155 -1.56 -4.16 10.45
CA CYS A 155 -0.79 -5.25 11.02
C CYS A 155 0.61 -4.82 11.44
N GLU A 156 1.15 -5.49 12.46
CA GLU A 156 2.50 -5.20 12.95
C GLU A 156 3.56 -5.62 11.93
N ILE A 157 4.62 -4.82 11.83
CA ILE A 157 5.78 -5.15 10.99
C ILE A 157 6.54 -6.31 11.63
N ARG A 158 6.88 -7.31 10.81
CA ARG A 158 7.56 -8.52 11.26
C ARG A 158 9.07 -8.30 11.37
N LEU A 159 9.51 -7.88 12.56
CA LEU A 159 10.92 -7.56 12.85
C LEU A 159 11.85 -8.78 12.91
N ASN A 160 11.32 -9.98 13.17
CA ASN A 160 12.11 -11.20 13.30
C ASN A 160 12.52 -11.73 11.91
N GLY A 161 13.71 -11.36 11.45
CA GLY A 161 14.36 -11.92 10.26
C GLY A 161 14.67 -10.92 9.14
N GLN A 162 14.50 -9.62 9.39
CA GLN A 162 15.11 -8.60 8.56
C GLN A 162 16.43 -8.15 9.18
N LEU A 163 17.50 -8.18 8.37
CA LEU A 163 18.78 -7.64 8.80
C LEU A 163 18.61 -6.14 9.03
N TYR A 164 19.03 -5.63 10.20
CA TYR A 164 18.98 -4.21 10.52
C TYR A 164 19.59 -3.38 9.37
N GLY A 165 18.85 -2.41 8.84
CA GLY A 165 19.30 -1.55 7.74
C GLY A 165 19.15 -2.09 6.31
N LYS A 166 18.62 -3.31 6.10
CA LYS A 166 18.23 -3.79 4.77
C LYS A 166 16.73 -3.62 4.52
N ARG A 167 16.39 -2.94 3.42
CA ARG A 167 15.01 -2.83 2.93
C ARG A 167 14.56 -4.16 2.33
N HIS A 168 13.34 -4.60 2.65
CA HIS A 168 12.73 -5.74 1.96
C HIS A 168 12.62 -5.48 0.46
N ARG A 169 12.92 -6.49 -0.37
CA ARG A 169 12.79 -6.42 -1.83
C ARG A 169 12.56 -7.82 -2.40
N CYS A 170 11.67 -7.92 -3.39
CA CYS A 170 11.49 -9.17 -4.13
C CYS A 170 12.30 -9.14 -5.42
N SER A 171 12.84 -10.31 -5.76
CA SER A 171 13.43 -10.57 -7.07
C SER A 171 12.37 -11.15 -8.01
N TRP A 172 12.62 -11.08 -9.33
CA TRP A 172 11.68 -11.54 -10.35
C TRP A 172 11.32 -13.03 -10.22
N ASN A 173 12.24 -13.85 -9.71
CA ASN A 173 12.08 -15.29 -9.46
C ASN A 173 11.71 -15.61 -8.00
N SER A 174 11.30 -14.61 -7.21
CA SER A 174 10.86 -14.85 -5.84
C SER A 174 9.56 -15.64 -5.79
N GLN A 175 9.29 -16.23 -4.63
CA GLN A 175 8.02 -16.88 -4.33
C GLN A 175 7.01 -15.82 -3.91
N PHE A 176 6.09 -15.48 -4.82
CA PHE A 176 5.07 -14.46 -4.61
C PHE A 176 3.87 -15.04 -3.87
N VAL A 177 3.27 -14.22 -3.02
CA VAL A 177 2.11 -14.60 -2.21
C VAL A 177 0.89 -14.75 -3.10
N PHE A 178 0.25 -15.91 -3.03
CA PHE A 178 -1.03 -16.22 -3.63
C PHE A 178 -2.06 -16.38 -2.52
N VAL A 179 -3.18 -15.68 -2.63
CA VAL A 179 -4.26 -15.73 -1.65
C VAL A 179 -5.52 -16.23 -2.34
N ARG A 180 -6.27 -17.06 -1.62
CA ARG A 180 -7.64 -17.43 -1.96
C ARG A 180 -8.55 -17.12 -0.78
N CYS A 181 -9.63 -16.40 -1.04
CA CYS A 181 -10.67 -16.08 -0.08
C CYS A 181 -11.79 -17.13 -0.13
N GLY A 182 -12.52 -17.24 0.98
CA GLY A 182 -13.67 -18.12 1.12
C GLY A 182 -14.84 -17.71 0.24
N GLN A 183 -15.78 -18.65 0.05
CA GLN A 183 -17.06 -18.47 -0.64
C GLN A 183 -18.20 -18.36 0.37
#